data_AF-A0A7X5N3T8-F1
#
_entry.id   AF-A0A7X5N3T8-F1
#
_cell.length_a   1.000
_cell.length_b   1.000
_cell.length_c   1.000
_cell.angle_alpha   90.00
_cell.angle_beta   90.00
_cell.angle_gamma   90.00
#
_symmetry.space_group_name_H-M   'P 1'
#
loop_
_entity.id
_entity.type
_entity.pdbx_description
1 polymer ?
#
loop_
_entity_poly.entity_id
_entity_poly.type
_entity_poly.pdbx_seq_one_letter_code
_entity_poly.pdbx_strand_id
1 'polypeptide(L)'
;YAGSPTDAQANNAKLLDAMRAVPAERRSARFYAVIVLLRHPEDPQPLIAEGSWEGVITTEPRGTGGFGYNPVFLDPVHGLTAAEMDTALKNRLSHR
;
A
#
# COMPACT_ATOMS: atom_id res chain seq x y z
N TYR A 1 -5.97 8.94 -7.93
CA TYR A 1 -7.26 8.22 -7.84
C TYR A 1 -8.44 9.19 -7.66
N ALA A 2 -8.29 10.23 -6.83
CA ALA A 2 -9.27 11.29 -6.59
C ALA A 2 -9.22 12.48 -7.59
N GLY A 3 -8.27 12.48 -8.53
CA GLY A 3 -8.14 13.54 -9.55
C GLY A 3 -6.80 14.25 -9.48
N SER A 4 -6.70 15.37 -10.18
CA SER A 4 -5.57 16.31 -10.14
C SER A 4 -6.01 17.61 -9.47
N PRO A 5 -5.21 18.20 -8.57
CA PRO A 5 -3.92 17.71 -8.08
C PRO A 5 -4.05 16.43 -7.22
N THR A 6 -2.95 15.70 -7.06
CA THR A 6 -2.96 14.47 -6.26
C THR A 6 -2.97 14.78 -4.76
N ASP A 7 -3.96 14.24 -4.04
CA ASP A 7 -4.09 14.33 -2.58
C ASP A 7 -4.31 12.93 -1.98
N ALA A 8 -3.44 12.53 -1.04
CA ALA A 8 -3.53 11.25 -0.37
C ALA A 8 -4.79 11.12 0.49
N GLN A 9 -5.21 12.17 1.19
CA GLN A 9 -6.40 12.15 2.03
C GLN A 9 -7.66 12.00 1.15
N ALA A 10 -7.75 12.75 0.06
CA ALA A 10 -8.84 12.59 -0.91
C ALA A 10 -8.86 11.18 -1.56
N ASN A 11 -7.68 10.63 -1.87
CA ASN A 11 -7.57 9.25 -2.39
C ASN A 11 -8.08 8.22 -1.35
N ASN A 12 -7.69 8.35 -0.07
CA ASN A 12 -8.14 7.47 1.00
C ASN A 12 -9.67 7.57 1.20
N ALA A 13 -10.21 8.79 1.27
CA ALA A 13 -11.66 9.00 1.41
C ALA A 13 -12.44 8.37 0.26
N LYS A 14 -11.98 8.57 -0.99
CA LYS A 14 -12.61 7.97 -2.17
C LYS A 14 -12.55 6.44 -2.15
N LEU A 15 -11.43 5.86 -1.67
CA LEU A 15 -11.28 4.40 -1.58
C LEU A 15 -12.24 3.83 -0.53
N LEU A 16 -12.28 4.43 0.65
CA LEU A 16 -13.17 4.01 1.72
C LEU A 16 -14.64 4.11 1.31
N ASP A 17 -15.03 5.17 0.60
CA ASP A 17 -16.37 5.32 0.05
C ASP A 17 -16.71 4.24 -0.97
N ALA A 18 -15.80 3.98 -1.93
CA ALA A 18 -15.98 2.92 -2.93
C ALA A 18 -16.11 1.52 -2.30
N MET A 19 -15.51 1.31 -1.13
CA MET A 19 -15.57 0.05 -0.40
C MET A 19 -16.65 0.03 0.69
N ARG A 20 -17.49 1.06 0.84
CA ARG A 20 -18.43 1.19 1.97
C ARG A 20 -19.38 0.00 2.13
N ALA A 21 -19.82 -0.59 1.02
CA ALA A 21 -20.72 -1.76 0.99
C ALA A 21 -19.99 -3.12 0.97
N VAL A 22 -18.65 -3.13 1.03
CA VAL A 22 -17.84 -4.36 0.99
C VAL A 22 -17.65 -4.89 2.43
N PRO A 23 -18.13 -6.10 2.75
CA PRO A 23 -17.95 -6.72 4.07
C PRO A 23 -16.47 -6.86 4.42
N ALA A 24 -16.14 -6.79 5.72
CA ALA A 24 -14.77 -6.78 6.22
C ALA A 24 -13.91 -7.95 5.68
N GLU A 25 -14.52 -9.12 5.54
CA GLU A 25 -13.89 -10.37 5.10
C GLU A 25 -13.50 -10.33 3.61
N ARG A 26 -14.06 -9.40 2.84
CA ARG A 26 -13.84 -9.24 1.40
C ARG A 26 -12.99 -8.01 1.04
N ARG A 27 -12.29 -7.44 2.02
CA ARG A 27 -11.47 -6.22 1.84
C ARG A 27 -9.98 -6.51 1.66
N SER A 28 -9.62 -7.74 1.26
CA SER A 28 -8.23 -8.10 0.98
C SER A 28 -7.62 -7.17 -0.07
N ALA A 29 -6.40 -6.71 0.16
CA ALA A 29 -5.65 -5.86 -0.74
C ALA A 29 -4.17 -6.19 -0.65
N ARG A 30 -3.38 -5.67 -1.61
CA ARG A 30 -1.92 -5.76 -1.54
C ARG A 30 -1.26 -4.47 -2.00
N PHE A 31 -0.16 -4.12 -1.37
CA PHE A 31 0.84 -3.29 -2.01
C PHE A 31 1.73 -4.16 -2.90
N TYR A 32 2.16 -3.61 -4.03
CA TYR A 32 3.02 -4.31 -5.00
C TYR A 32 4.10 -3.37 -5.52
N ALA A 33 5.34 -3.83 -5.55
CA ALA A 33 6.45 -3.11 -6.18
C ALA A 33 7.16 -4.05 -7.15
N VAL A 34 7.56 -3.45 -8.27
CA VAL A 34 8.47 -4.06 -9.24
C VAL A 34 9.66 -3.14 -9.36
N ILE A 35 10.85 -3.67 -9.11
CA ILE A 35 12.12 -2.98 -9.31
C ILE A 35 12.78 -3.63 -10.53
N VAL A 36 13.10 -2.80 -11.52
CA VAL A 36 13.77 -3.24 -12.75
C VAL A 36 15.14 -2.59 -12.80
N LEU A 37 16.18 -3.43 -12.93
CA LEU A 37 17.56 -2.99 -13.13
C LEU A 37 18.00 -3.37 -14.54
N LEU A 38 18.33 -2.35 -15.33
CA LEU A 38 18.99 -2.51 -16.63
C LEU A 38 20.48 -2.23 -16.47
N ARG A 39 21.33 -3.06 -17.08
CA ARG A 39 22.79 -2.82 -17.14
C ARG A 39 23.16 -1.71 -18.12
N HIS A 40 22.37 -1.57 -19.19
CA HIS A 40 22.45 -0.53 -20.21
C HIS A 40 21.05 -0.36 -20.86
N PRO A 41 20.78 0.73 -21.60
CA PRO A 41 19.43 1.01 -22.11
C PRO A 41 18.82 -0.09 -22.99
N GLU A 42 19.66 -0.84 -23.71
CA GLU A 42 19.26 -1.94 -24.60
C GLU A 42 19.40 -3.33 -23.97
N ASP A 43 19.47 -3.44 -22.63
CA ASP A 43 19.62 -4.73 -21.94
C ASP A 43 18.44 -5.66 -22.29
N PRO A 44 18.67 -6.77 -23.03
CA PRO A 44 17.58 -7.65 -23.44
C PRO A 44 17.07 -8.53 -22.30
N GLN A 45 17.76 -8.52 -21.15
CA GLN A 45 17.45 -9.35 -20.00
C GLN A 45 17.65 -8.56 -18.70
N PRO A 46 16.74 -7.63 -18.38
CA PRO A 46 16.81 -6.87 -17.13
C PRO A 46 16.64 -7.79 -15.92
N LEU A 47 17.26 -7.42 -14.80
CA LEU A 47 16.93 -8.03 -13.52
C LEU A 47 15.62 -7.43 -13.02
N ILE A 48 14.64 -8.28 -12.76
CA ILE A 48 13.33 -7.90 -12.23
C ILE A 48 13.20 -8.49 -10.84
N ALA A 49 12.96 -7.64 -9.85
CA ALA A 49 12.60 -8.03 -8.49
C ALA A 49 11.19 -7.55 -8.20
N GLU A 50 10.37 -8.44 -7.65
CA GLU A 50 8.97 -8.18 -7.33
C GLU A 50 8.74 -8.41 -5.85
N GLY A 51 7.97 -7.52 -5.22
CA GLY A 51 7.59 -7.62 -3.83
C GLY A 51 6.11 -7.32 -3.67
N SER A 52 5.42 -8.13 -2.86
CA SER A 52 4.02 -7.95 -2.51
C SER A 52 3.86 -7.96 -1.01
N TRP A 53 3.02 -7.06 -0.51
CA TRP A 53 2.60 -7.07 0.89
C TRP A 53 1.09 -7.21 0.96
N GLU A 54 0.63 -8.36 1.44
CA GLU A 54 -0.79 -8.67 1.60
C GLU A 54 -1.36 -8.01 2.86
N GLY A 55 -2.56 -7.47 2.75
CA GLY A 55 -3.24 -6.83 3.87
C GLY A 55 -4.74 -6.70 3.63
N VAL A 56 -5.37 -5.87 4.44
CA VAL A 56 -6.81 -5.62 4.41
C VAL A 56 -7.06 -4.11 4.45
N ILE A 57 -8.04 -3.63 3.68
CA ILE A 57 -8.43 -2.22 3.78
C ILE A 57 -9.33 -2.03 5.00
N THR A 58 -9.00 -1.10 5.88
CA THR A 58 -9.83 -0.75 7.04
C THR A 58 -11.11 -0.01 6.62
N THR A 59 -12.02 0.23 7.56
CA THR A 59 -13.21 1.08 7.36
C THR A 59 -12.95 2.56 7.63
N GLU A 60 -11.87 2.86 8.35
CA GLU A 60 -11.45 4.20 8.73
C GLU A 60 -9.93 4.30 8.79
N PRO A 61 -9.33 5.48 8.53
CA PRO A 61 -7.89 5.65 8.61
C PRO A 61 -7.39 5.58 10.06
N ARG A 62 -6.24 4.95 10.28
CA ARG A 62 -5.53 4.91 11.57
C ARG A 62 -4.05 5.18 11.37
N GLY A 63 -3.42 5.87 12.33
CA GLY A 63 -2.02 6.29 12.26
C GLY A 63 -1.78 7.49 11.35
N THR A 64 -0.61 8.11 11.50
CA THR A 64 -0.21 9.34 10.77
C THR A 64 1.11 9.18 10.00
N GLY A 65 1.81 8.07 10.17
CA GLY A 65 3.07 7.79 9.51
C GLY A 65 2.94 7.37 8.04
N GLY A 66 4.05 7.44 7.31
CA GLY A 66 4.10 7.01 5.92
C GLY A 66 3.36 7.96 4.96
N PHE A 67 2.80 7.41 3.89
CA PHE A 67 2.20 8.17 2.80
C PHE A 67 1.13 7.35 2.06
N GLY A 68 0.38 7.99 1.15
CA GLY A 68 -0.58 7.32 0.29
C GLY A 68 -1.66 6.58 1.08
N TYR A 69 -1.81 5.28 0.82
CA TYR A 69 -2.85 4.44 1.43
C TYR A 69 -2.43 3.78 2.75
N ASN A 70 -1.25 4.12 3.30
CA ASN A 70 -0.77 3.57 4.56
C ASN A 70 -1.78 3.63 5.71
N PRO A 71 -2.54 4.73 5.92
CA PRO A 71 -3.49 4.81 7.03
C PRO A 71 -4.67 3.86 6.94
N VAL A 72 -4.97 3.33 5.75
CA VAL A 72 -6.11 2.43 5.52
C VAL A 72 -5.69 1.01 5.18
N PHE A 73 -4.38 0.74 5.07
CA PHE A 73 -3.84 -0.58 4.78
C PHE A 73 -3.38 -1.26 6.08
N LEU A 74 -4.13 -2.27 6.51
CA LEU A 74 -3.89 -3.07 7.71
C LEU A 74 -3.05 -4.31 7.38
N ASP A 75 -1.97 -4.52 8.13
CA ASP A 75 -1.29 -5.79 8.19
C ASP A 75 -1.99 -6.72 9.21
N PRO A 76 -2.56 -7.86 8.77
CA PRO A 76 -3.34 -8.71 9.66
C PRO A 76 -2.47 -9.47 10.68
N VAL A 77 -1.16 -9.61 10.43
CA VAL A 77 -0.24 -10.32 11.33
C VAL A 77 0.07 -9.46 12.56
N HIS A 78 0.27 -8.16 12.36
CA HIS A 78 0.62 -7.22 13.42
C HIS A 78 -0.59 -6.44 13.97
N GLY A 79 -1.72 -6.43 13.27
CA GLY A 79 -2.91 -5.67 13.67
C GLY A 79 -2.75 -4.15 13.55
N LEU A 80 -1.68 -3.69 12.90
CA LEU A 80 -1.34 -2.28 12.71
C LEU A 80 -1.54 -1.88 11.24
N THR A 81 -2.02 -0.67 11.01
CA THR A 81 -1.92 -0.09 9.68
C THR A 81 -0.47 0.24 9.36
N ALA A 82 -0.13 0.32 8.08
CA ALA A 82 1.20 0.72 7.68
C ALA A 82 1.55 2.18 8.07
N ALA A 83 0.59 2.97 8.55
CA ALA A 83 0.81 4.31 9.13
C ALA A 83 0.99 4.30 10.65
N GLU A 84 0.63 3.22 11.33
CA GLU A 84 0.86 3.00 12.77
C GLU A 84 2.23 2.33 13.03
N MET A 85 2.78 1.64 12.04
CA MET A 85 4.08 0.98 12.14
C MET A 85 5.24 1.98 12.22
N ASP A 86 6.23 1.65 13.05
CA ASP A 86 7.52 2.33 12.97
C ASP A 86 8.20 2.07 11.60
N THR A 87 9.06 3.00 11.19
CA THR A 87 9.72 2.94 9.88
C THR A 87 10.59 1.68 9.71
N ALA A 88 11.24 1.20 10.78
CA ALA A 88 12.15 0.07 10.70
C ALA A 88 11.41 -1.27 10.52
N LEU A 89 10.27 -1.43 11.19
CA LEU A 89 9.36 -2.56 11.02
C LEU A 89 8.74 -2.53 9.62
N LYS A 90 8.19 -1.38 9.20
CA LYS A 90 7.61 -1.22 7.87
C LYS A 90 8.61 -1.59 6.77
N ASN A 91 9.85 -1.08 6.84
CA ASN A 91 10.88 -1.36 5.83
C ASN A 91 11.31 -2.83 5.76
N ARG A 92 11.07 -3.64 6.80
CA ARG A 92 11.35 -5.08 6.78
C ARG A 92 10.20 -5.90 6.21
N LEU A 93 8.98 -5.40 6.28
CA LEU A 93 7.77 -6.13 5.91
C LEU A 93 7.19 -5.71 4.57
N SER A 94 7.47 -4.48 4.12
CA SER A 94 6.77 -3.91 2.99
C SER A 94 7.09 -4.61 1.67
N HIS A 95 6.26 -4.34 0.67
CA HIS A 95 6.49 -4.69 -0.73
C HIS A 95 7.83 -4.18 -1.32
N ARG A 96 8.51 -3.26 -0.65
CA ARG A 96 9.82 -2.69 -0.99
C ARG A 96 10.86 -3.14 0.02
#